data_AF-A0A089HL19-F1
#
_entry.id   AF-A0A089HL19-F1
#
_cell.length_a   1.000
_cell.length_b   1.000
_cell.length_c   1.000
_cell.angle_alpha   90.00
_cell.angle_beta   90.00
_cell.angle_gamma   90.00
#
_symmetry.space_group_name_H-M   'P 1'
#
loop_
_entity.id
_entity.type
_entity.pdbx_description
1 polymer ?
#
loop_
_entity_poly.entity_id
_entity_poly.type
_entity_poly.pdbx_seq_one_letter_code
_entity_poly.pdbx_strand_id
1 'polypeptide(L)'
;MKKQIRKMLLKKYAAVVLCGTLTILLLYFADWIFGYGITNVNIMFPFTITTQAEKLLMITLAASFLIPDLIHWITGRQPARELER
;
A
#
# COMPACT_ATOMS: atom_id res chain seq x y z
N MET A 1 10.38 16.31 -17.41
CA MET A 1 9.47 16.20 -16.25
C MET A 1 8.68 14.88 -16.20
N LYS A 2 7.84 14.54 -17.18
CA LYS A 2 7.04 13.28 -17.15
C LYS A 2 7.85 12.00 -16.90
N LYS A 3 9.00 11.79 -17.56
CA LYS A 3 9.87 10.60 -17.32
C LYS A 3 10.43 10.54 -15.90
N GLN A 4 10.81 11.67 -15.32
CA GLN A 4 11.33 11.75 -13.93
C GLN A 4 10.23 11.47 -12.91
N ILE A 5 9.05 12.07 -13.10
CA ILE A 5 7.84 11.82 -12.28
C ILE A 5 7.49 10.33 -12.30
N ARG A 6 7.48 9.73 -13.49
CA ARG A 6 7.21 8.29 -13.64
C ARG A 6 8.22 7.43 -12.90
N LYS A 7 9.52 7.73 -13.04
CA LYS A 7 10.58 7.02 -12.31
C LYS A 7 10.44 7.17 -10.79
N MET A 8 10.03 8.34 -10.31
CA MET A 8 9.80 8.61 -8.88
C MET A 8 8.60 7.81 -8.34
N LEU A 9 7.46 7.86 -9.02
CA LEU A 9 6.27 7.08 -8.64
C LEU A 9 6.54 5.58 -8.67
N LEU A 10 7.26 5.09 -9.69
CA LEU A 10 7.64 3.68 -9.78
C LEU A 10 8.50 3.25 -8.57
N LYS A 11 9.47 4.08 -8.17
CA LYS A 11 10.29 3.83 -6.96
C LYS A 11 9.44 3.82 -5.69
N LYS A 12 8.51 4.77 -5.56
CA LYS A 12 7.58 4.84 -4.42
C LYS A 12 6.79 3.53 -4.30
N TYR A 13 6.13 3.10 -5.38
CA TYR A 13 5.33 1.87 -5.35
C TYR A 13 6.19 0.62 -5.20
N ALA A 14 7.39 0.58 -5.76
CA ALA A 14 8.33 -0.51 -5.51
C ALA A 14 8.71 -0.62 -4.02
N ALA A 15 8.95 0.51 -3.35
CA ALA A 15 9.20 0.54 -1.92
C ALA A 15 7.97 0.11 -1.10
N VAL A 16 6.77 0.54 -1.49
CA VAL A 16 5.50 0.11 -0.85
C VAL A 16 5.32 -1.41 -0.97
N VAL A 17 5.53 -1.98 -2.16
CA VAL A 17 5.44 -3.43 -2.36
C VAL A 17 6.50 -4.14 -1.53
N LEU A 18 7.76 -3.66 -1.54
CA LEU A 18 8.83 -4.25 -0.74
C LEU A 18 8.48 -4.26 0.76
N CYS A 19 8.07 -3.12 1.31
CA CYS A 19 7.64 -3.03 2.70
C CYS A 19 6.47 -3.98 2.99
N GLY A 20 5.45 -3.99 2.13
CA GLY A 20 4.30 -4.90 2.28
C GLY A 20 4.72 -6.37 2.30
N THR A 21 5.60 -6.78 1.37
CA THR A 21 6.12 -8.16 1.34
C THR A 21 6.93 -8.50 2.57
N LEU A 22 7.77 -7.58 3.08
CA LEU A 22 8.53 -7.78 4.31
C LEU A 22 7.62 -7.88 5.54
N THR A 23 6.56 -7.07 5.61
CA THR A 23 5.56 -7.16 6.68
C THR A 23 4.84 -8.51 6.67
N ILE A 24 4.45 -9.00 5.49
CA ILE A 24 3.82 -10.32 5.35
C ILE A 24 4.78 -11.43 5.76
N LEU A 25 6.04 -11.38 5.30
CA LEU A 25 7.07 -12.34 5.69
C LEU A 25 7.33 -12.32 7.20
N LEU A 26 7.33 -11.14 7.82
CA LEU A 26 7.49 -10.99 9.26
C LEU A 26 6.33 -11.64 10.02
N LEU A 27 5.09 -11.51 9.53
CA LEU A 27 3.93 -12.18 10.11
C LEU A 27 4.07 -13.70 10.05
N TYR A 28 4.44 -14.25 8.89
CA TYR A 28 4.70 -15.70 8.76
C TYR A 28 5.88 -16.18 9.62
N PHE A 29 6.93 -15.37 9.74
CA PHE A 29 8.06 -15.67 10.61
C PHE A 29 7.66 -15.68 12.09
N ALA A 30 6.82 -14.74 12.52
CA ALA A 30 6.27 -14.73 13.86
C ALA A 30 5.39 -15.97 14.11
N ASP A 31 4.49 -16.32 13.18
CA ASP A 31 3.66 -17.53 13.24
C ASP A 31 4.51 -18.79 13.44
N TRP A 32 5.62 -18.87 12.70
CA TRP A 32 6.56 -19.98 12.79
C TRP A 32 7.32 -20.02 14.13
N ILE A 33 7.82 -18.87 14.62
CA ILE A 33 8.56 -18.79 15.90
C ILE A 33 7.70 -19.24 17.08
N PHE A 34 6.43 -18.85 17.11
CA PHE A 34 5.54 -19.19 18.22
C PHE A 34 4.96 -20.61 18.13
N GLY A 35 5.39 -21.41 17.14
CA GLY A 35 5.02 -22.83 17.03
C GLY A 35 3.62 -23.06 16.47
N TYR A 36 2.99 -22.04 15.89
CA TYR A 36 1.66 -22.11 15.29
C TYR A 36 1.66 -22.66 13.85
N GLY A 37 2.86 -22.90 13.29
CA GLY A 37 3.04 -23.30 11.89
C GLY A 37 3.12 -22.10 10.95
N ILE A 38 2.80 -22.31 9.66
CA ILE A 38 2.71 -21.26 8.61
C ILE A 38 1.23 -21.06 8.20
N THR A 39 0.31 -21.75 8.87
CA THR A 39 -1.10 -21.82 8.48
C THR A 39 -1.98 -20.83 9.25
N ASN A 40 -1.54 -20.38 10.43
CA ASN A 40 -2.40 -19.60 11.32
C ASN A 40 -2.54 -18.15 10.84
N VAL A 41 -1.51 -17.58 10.23
CA VAL A 41 -1.62 -16.28 9.55
C VAL A 41 -2.74 -16.30 8.49
N ASN A 42 -2.89 -17.38 7.72
CA ASN A 42 -3.96 -17.48 6.71
C ASN A 42 -5.36 -17.53 7.34
N ILE A 43 -5.48 -18.08 8.54
CA ILE A 43 -6.73 -18.15 9.30
C ILE A 43 -7.03 -16.80 9.96
N MET A 44 -6.03 -16.12 10.50
CA MET A 44 -6.15 -14.86 11.26
C MET A 44 -6.24 -13.63 10.36
N PHE A 45 -5.66 -13.65 9.17
CA PHE A 45 -5.60 -12.50 8.27
C PHE A 45 -6.99 -11.95 7.88
N PRO A 46 -8.02 -12.78 7.62
CA PRO A 46 -9.38 -12.29 7.44
C PRO A 46 -9.98 -11.60 8.67
N PHE A 47 -9.48 -11.89 9.88
CA PHE A 47 -9.94 -11.33 11.15
C PHE A 47 -9.16 -10.08 11.58
N THR A 48 -8.08 -9.68 10.91
CA THR A 48 -7.44 -8.38 11.21
C THR A 48 -8.29 -7.20 10.72
N ILE A 49 -9.25 -7.46 9.83
CA ILE A 49 -10.15 -6.45 9.25
C ILE A 49 -11.57 -7.00 9.35
N THR A 50 -12.11 -6.89 10.56
CA THR A 50 -13.33 -7.57 10.97
C THR A 50 -14.58 -6.95 10.39
N THR A 51 -14.68 -5.61 10.39
CA THR A 51 -15.93 -4.92 10.08
C THR A 51 -16.02 -4.46 8.63
N GLN A 52 -17.24 -4.35 8.10
CA GLN A 52 -17.46 -3.75 6.77
C GLN A 52 -16.98 -2.30 6.73
N ALA A 53 -17.09 -1.57 7.84
CA ALA A 53 -16.60 -0.20 7.98
C ALA A 53 -15.07 -0.12 7.83
N GLU A 54 -14.31 -1.02 8.47
CA GLU A 54 -12.84 -1.08 8.32
C GLU A 54 -12.42 -1.39 6.89
N LYS A 55 -13.13 -2.30 6.21
CA LYS A 55 -12.87 -2.63 4.80
C LYS A 55 -13.10 -1.42 3.90
N LEU A 56 -14.22 -0.71 4.08
CA LEU A 56 -14.51 0.52 3.34
C LEU A 56 -13.49 1.62 3.62
N LEU A 57 -13.10 1.81 4.88
CA LEU A 57 -12.11 2.81 5.29
C LEU A 57 -10.73 2.54 4.67
N MET A 58 -10.28 1.29 4.62
CA MET A 58 -9.03 0.97 3.92
C MET A 58 -9.12 1.22 2.43
N ILE A 59 -10.23 0.87 1.78
CA ILE A 59 -10.40 1.13 0.34
C ILE A 59 -10.37 2.62 0.06
N THR A 60 -11.07 3.44 0.87
CA THR A 60 -11.07 4.90 0.69
C THR A 60 -9.70 5.51 0.96
N LEU A 61 -8.97 5.06 1.97
CA LEU A 61 -7.59 5.49 2.22
C LEU A 61 -6.63 5.05 1.10
N ALA A 62 -6.73 3.82 0.62
CA ALA A 62 -5.92 3.36 -0.50
C ALA A 62 -6.21 4.18 -1.77
N ALA A 63 -7.49 4.47 -2.03
CA ALA A 63 -7.92 5.29 -3.15
C ALA A 63 -7.44 6.75 -3.02
N SER A 64 -7.47 7.33 -1.82
CA SER A 64 -7.02 8.72 -1.61
C SER A 64 -5.51 8.88 -1.84
N PHE A 65 -4.72 7.83 -1.64
CA PHE A 65 -3.30 7.82 -2.01
C PHE A 65 -3.06 7.52 -3.49
N LEU A 66 -3.82 6.60 -4.09
CA LEU A 66 -3.56 6.11 -5.45
C LEU A 66 -4.12 7.02 -6.54
N ILE A 67 -5.30 7.62 -6.32
CA ILE A 67 -5.97 8.47 -7.31
C ILE A 67 -5.14 9.71 -7.67
N PRO A 68 -4.61 10.51 -6.70
CA PRO A 68 -3.78 11.68 -7.04
C PRO A 68 -2.51 11.30 -7.80
N ASP A 69 -1.87 10.20 -7.42
CA ASP A 69 -0.68 9.68 -8.09
C ASP A 69 -0.97 9.21 -9.53
N LEU A 70 -2.12 8.57 -9.75
CA LEU A 70 -2.56 8.15 -11.07
C LEU A 70 -2.88 9.34 -11.98
N ILE A 71 -3.60 10.35 -11.45
CA ILE A 71 -3.85 11.60 -12.16
C ILE A 71 -2.53 12.27 -12.51
N HIS A 72 -1.57 12.31 -11.57
CA HIS A 72 -0.25 12.88 -11.79
C HIS A 72 0.55 12.11 -12.85
N TRP A 73 0.43 10.78 -12.90
CA TRP A 73 1.07 9.93 -13.90
C TRP A 73 0.54 10.16 -15.33
N ILE A 74 -0.78 10.33 -15.47
CA ILE A 74 -1.46 10.53 -16.77
C ILE A 74 -1.23 11.96 -17.27
N THR A 75 -1.59 12.95 -16.45
CA THR A 75 -1.57 14.37 -16.84
C THR A 75 -0.16 14.96 -16.83
N GLY A 76 0.71 14.48 -15.92
CA GLY A 76 2.03 15.05 -15.67
C GLY A 76 2.01 16.39 -14.93
N ARG A 77 0.85 16.85 -14.46
CA ARG A 77 0.67 18.05 -13.64
C ARG A 77 0.47 17.63 -12.18
N GLN A 78 1.11 18.33 -11.25
CA GLN A 78 0.99 18.04 -9.82
C GLN A 78 -0.01 19.04 -9.23
N PRO A 79 -1.25 18.63 -8.90
CA PRO A 79 -2.31 19.57 -8.52
C PRO A 79 -1.93 20.42 -7.28
N ALA A 80 -1.16 19.85 -6.35
CA ALA A 80 -0.72 20.58 -5.15
C ALA A 80 0.38 21.64 -5.42
N ARG A 81 1.16 21.51 -6.49
CA ARG A 81 2.32 22.38 -6.76
C ARG A 81 1.98 23.58 -7.65
N GLU A 82 0.79 23.60 -8.23
CA GLU A 82 0.25 24.76 -8.95
C GLU A 82 -0.36 25.79 -7.99
N LEU A 83 -0.74 25.41 -6.76
CA LEU A 83 -1.27 26.33 -5.75
C LEU A 83 -0.17 27.15 -5.04
N GLU A 84 1.09 26.71 -5.12
CA GLU A 84 2.27 27.36 -4.54
C GLU A 84 3.02 28.28 -5.55
N ARG A 85 2.46 28.49 -6.75
CA ARG A 85 2.99 29.36 -7.81
C ARG A 85 2.05 30.52 -8.07
#